data_AF-A0A3S5HZ31-F1
#
_entry.id   AF-A0A3S5HZ31-F1
#
_cell.length_a   1.000
_cell.length_b   1.000
_cell.length_c   1.000
_cell.angle_alpha   90.00
_cell.angle_beta   90.00
_cell.angle_gamma   90.00
#
_symmetry.space_group_name_H-M   'P 1'
#
loop_
_entity.id
_entity.type
_entity.pdbx_description
1 polymer ?
#
loop_
_entity_poly.entity_id
_entity_poly.type
_entity_poly.pdbx_seq_one_letter_code
_entity_poly.pdbx_strand_id
1 'polypeptide(L)'
;TANYLNEGGDVVRDLRANIAAEAGARQTYEELIKLCPDQGTKETLVHLLTREISHTQMFMKALDSLGKLTDPLFGNIQPDETVDIYYNLSTNGNGHDERGPWNP
;
A
#
# COMPACT_ATOMS: atom_id res chain seq x y z
N THR A 1 -20.48 -1.08 8.96
CA THR A 1 -20.68 -2.02 7.83
C THR A 1 -19.35 -2.72 7.55
N ALA A 2 -19.34 -3.99 7.14
CA ALA A 2 -18.12 -4.78 6.98
C ALA A 2 -17.32 -4.47 5.68
N ASN A 3 -17.87 -3.65 4.79
CA ASN A 3 -17.28 -3.33 3.47
C ASN A 3 -15.94 -2.59 3.53
N TYR A 4 -15.54 -2.06 4.70
CA TYR A 4 -14.23 -1.43 4.90
C TYR A 4 -13.11 -2.45 5.15
N LEU A 5 -13.46 -3.70 5.45
CA LEU A 5 -12.50 -4.77 5.68
C LEU A 5 -12.04 -5.35 4.34
N ASN A 6 -10.73 -5.55 4.21
CA ASN A 6 -10.14 -6.23 3.08
C ASN A 6 -9.30 -7.41 3.59
N GLU A 7 -9.92 -8.59 3.61
CA GLU A 7 -9.33 -9.85 4.06
C GLU A 7 -9.77 -11.00 3.15
N GLY A 8 -8.98 -12.08 3.09
CA GLY A 8 -9.43 -13.36 2.55
C GLY A 8 -8.34 -14.25 1.96
N GLY A 9 -8.19 -15.44 2.57
CA GLY A 9 -7.52 -16.59 1.96
C GLY A 9 -6.00 -16.59 2.13
N ASP A 10 -5.29 -15.97 1.20
CA ASP A 10 -3.82 -15.98 1.17
C ASP A 10 -3.22 -14.91 2.10
N VAL A 11 -2.33 -15.32 2.99
CA VAL A 11 -1.68 -14.42 3.96
C VAL A 11 -0.90 -13.29 3.28
N VAL A 12 -0.35 -13.50 2.08
CA VAL A 12 0.33 -12.45 1.31
C VAL A 12 -0.67 -11.37 0.90
N ARG A 13 -1.89 -11.76 0.50
CA ARG A 13 -2.97 -10.82 0.16
C ARG A 13 -3.37 -9.99 1.37
N ASP A 14 -3.55 -10.63 2.52
CA ASP A 14 -3.97 -9.94 3.75
C ASP A 14 -2.88 -9.02 4.30
N LEU A 15 -1.61 -9.43 4.29
CA LEU A 15 -0.51 -8.57 4.73
C LEU A 15 -0.33 -7.34 3.82
N ARG A 16 -0.51 -7.49 2.50
CA ARG A 16 -0.53 -6.34 1.57
C ARG A 16 -1.73 -5.41 1.84
N ALA A 17 -2.90 -5.96 2.14
CA ALA A 17 -4.08 -5.18 2.51
C ALA A 17 -3.87 -4.42 3.83
N ASN A 18 -3.23 -5.05 4.82
CA ASN A 18 -2.90 -4.40 6.10
C ASN A 18 -1.92 -3.24 5.90
N ILE A 19 -0.87 -3.40 5.08
CA ILE A 19 0.05 -2.29 4.74
C ILE A 19 -0.72 -1.12 4.10
N ALA A 20 -1.67 -1.39 3.20
CA ALA A 20 -2.50 -0.36 2.60
C ALA A 20 -3.43 0.33 3.63
N ALA A 21 -3.99 -0.44 4.58
CA ALA A 21 -4.83 0.10 5.65
C ALA A 21 -4.03 1.05 6.56
N GLU A 22 -2.81 0.66 6.96
CA GLU A 22 -1.91 1.51 7.76
C GLU A 22 -1.52 2.79 7.02
N ALA A 23 -1.27 2.72 5.71
CA ALA A 23 -1.00 3.90 4.90
C ALA A 23 -2.20 4.87 4.85
N GLY A 24 -3.41 4.35 4.68
CA GLY A 24 -4.64 5.15 4.70
C GLY A 24 -4.93 5.77 6.07
N ALA A 25 -4.71 5.02 7.15
CA ALA A 25 -4.84 5.51 8.52
C ALA A 25 -3.82 6.63 8.79
N ARG A 26 -2.53 6.42 8.44
CA ARG A 26 -1.47 7.42 8.57
C ARG A 26 -1.81 8.71 7.82
N GLN A 27 -2.30 8.60 6.58
CA GLN A 27 -2.70 9.77 5.79
C GLN A 27 -3.85 10.53 6.48
N THR A 28 -4.84 9.81 6.99
CA THR A 28 -5.96 10.42 7.71
C THR A 28 -5.49 11.15 8.98
N TYR A 29 -4.62 10.54 9.78
CA TYR A 29 -4.04 11.20 10.94
C TYR A 29 -3.25 12.46 10.57
N GLU A 30 -2.50 12.42 9.47
CA GLU A 30 -1.75 13.59 8.99
C GLU A 30 -2.68 14.78 8.69
N GLU A 31 -3.82 14.54 8.06
CA GLU A 31 -4.82 15.60 7.81
C GLU A 31 -5.49 16.07 9.11
N LEU A 32 -5.83 15.16 10.02
CA LEU A 32 -6.39 15.53 11.33
C LEU A 32 -5.43 16.39 12.15
N ILE A 33 -4.13 16.10 12.12
CA ILE A 33 -3.08 16.88 12.79
C ILE A 33 -3.03 18.32 12.25
N LYS A 34 -3.21 18.52 10.94
CA LYS A 34 -3.24 19.87 10.32
C LYS A 34 -4.46 20.68 10.76
N LEU A 35 -5.57 19.99 11.01
CA LEU A 35 -6.84 20.60 11.41
C LEU A 35 -7.01 20.74 12.94
N CYS A 36 -6.12 20.12 13.73
CA CYS A 36 -6.24 20.03 15.18
C CYS A 36 -5.91 21.38 15.87
N PRO A 37 -6.86 21.97 16.62
CA PRO A 37 -6.66 23.27 17.26
C PRO A 37 -5.97 23.20 18.64
N ASP A 38 -6.01 22.06 19.32
CA ASP A 38 -5.48 21.90 20.68
C ASP A 38 -4.26 20.96 20.72
N GLN A 39 -3.35 21.26 21.66
CA GLN A 39 -2.04 20.60 21.75
C GLN A 39 -2.13 19.15 22.25
N GLY A 40 -3.00 18.87 23.23
CA GLY A 40 -3.14 17.52 23.80
C GLY A 40 -3.69 16.50 22.80
N THR A 41 -4.70 16.89 22.01
CA THR A 41 -5.22 16.06 20.92
C THR A 41 -4.16 15.87 19.85
N LYS A 42 -3.42 16.93 19.48
CA LYS A 42 -2.34 16.83 18.49
C LYS A 42 -1.25 15.84 18.92
N GLU A 43 -0.82 15.86 20.17
CA GLU A 43 0.16 14.91 20.72
C GLU A 43 -0.34 13.46 20.62
N THR A 44 -1.62 13.23 20.93
CA THR A 44 -2.24 11.91 20.79
C THR A 44 -2.28 11.47 19.33
N LEU A 45 -2.69 12.34 18.40
CA LEU A 45 -2.74 12.02 16.97
C LEU A 45 -1.34 11.74 16.41
N VAL A 46 -0.32 12.48 16.84
CA VAL A 46 1.08 12.23 16.46
C VAL A 46 1.56 10.88 16.98
N HIS A 47 1.20 10.52 18.23
CA HIS A 47 1.51 9.20 18.77
C HIS A 47 0.86 8.08 17.95
N LEU A 48 -0.44 8.20 17.65
CA LEU A 48 -1.17 7.22 16.84
C LEU A 48 -0.55 7.09 15.44
N LEU A 49 -0.28 8.21 14.76
CA LEU A 49 0.42 8.21 13.47
C LEU A 49 1.76 7.46 13.54
N THR A 50 2.53 7.66 14.62
CA THR A 50 3.81 6.96 14.85
C THR A 50 3.61 5.46 15.02
N ARG A 51 2.51 5.03 15.64
CA ARG A 51 2.14 3.61 15.75
C ARG A 51 1.81 3.01 14.40
N GLU A 52 1.14 3.73 13.50
CA GLU A 52 0.83 3.21 12.15
C GLU A 52 2.09 3.02 11.30
N ILE A 53 3.12 3.85 11.48
CA ILE A 53 4.45 3.61 10.90
C ILE A 53 5.06 2.31 11.44
N SER A 54 4.90 2.05 12.75
CA SER A 54 5.40 0.82 13.37
C SER A 54 4.63 -0.41 12.88
N HIS A 55 3.30 -0.34 12.77
CA HIS A 55 2.48 -1.42 12.24
C HIS A 55 2.82 -1.70 10.77
N THR A 56 3.01 -0.65 9.96
CA THR A 56 3.50 -0.77 8.57
C THR A 56 4.79 -1.57 8.52
N GLN A 57 5.78 -1.24 9.36
CA GLN A 57 7.05 -1.96 9.42
C GLN A 57 6.88 -3.41 9.88
N MET A 58 5.99 -3.69 10.84
CA MET A 58 5.69 -5.05 11.29
C MET A 58 5.13 -5.90 10.16
N PHE A 59 4.14 -5.38 9.41
CA PHE A 59 3.55 -6.10 8.28
C PHE A 59 4.53 -6.27 7.12
N MET A 60 5.34 -5.24 6.82
CA MET A 60 6.42 -5.36 5.83
C MET A 60 7.42 -6.44 6.22
N LYS A 61 7.82 -6.51 7.49
CA LYS A 61 8.75 -7.55 7.99
C LYS A 61 8.13 -8.94 8.00
N ALA A 62 6.83 -9.05 8.27
CA ALA A 62 6.11 -10.32 8.12
C ALA A 62 6.04 -10.76 6.65
N LEU A 63 5.86 -9.83 5.70
CA LEU A 63 5.85 -10.15 4.28
C LEU A 63 7.25 -10.50 3.74
N ASP A 64 8.27 -9.84 4.28
CA ASP A 64 9.70 -10.07 4.01
C ASP A 64 10.15 -11.46 4.50
N SER A 65 9.70 -11.89 5.67
CA SER A 65 10.01 -13.24 6.19
C SER A 65 9.41 -14.38 5.35
N LEU A 66 8.40 -14.08 4.54
CA LEU A 66 7.82 -14.98 3.54
C LEU A 66 8.53 -14.87 2.17
N GLY A 67 9.47 -13.95 2.01
CA GLY A 67 10.12 -13.65 0.73
C GLY A 67 9.20 -12.95 -0.28
N LYS A 68 8.11 -12.33 0.18
CA LYS A 68 7.03 -11.78 -0.67
C LYS A 68 6.88 -10.26 -0.61
N LEU A 69 7.80 -9.58 0.06
CA LEU A 69 7.78 -8.11 0.16
C LEU A 69 8.02 -7.46 -1.21
N THR A 70 9.01 -7.94 -1.96
CA THR A 70 9.39 -7.40 -3.28
C THR A 70 9.08 -8.33 -4.44
N ASP A 71 8.75 -9.60 -4.17
CA ASP A 71 8.30 -10.57 -5.18
C ASP A 71 6.79 -10.38 -5.44
N PRO A 72 6.37 -9.98 -6.65
CA PRO A 72 4.96 -9.72 -6.94
C PRO A 72 4.09 -10.97 -6.92
N LEU A 73 4.64 -12.14 -7.26
CA LEU A 73 3.87 -13.38 -7.47
C LEU A 73 3.50 -14.06 -6.14
N PHE A 74 2.25 -14.49 -6.00
CA PHE A 74 1.77 -15.34 -4.90
C PHE A 74 0.63 -16.24 -5.38
N GLY A 75 0.22 -17.23 -4.57
CA GLY A 75 -0.75 -18.24 -4.97
C GLY A 75 -0.14 -19.38 -5.80
N ASN A 76 -1.00 -20.16 -6.46
CA ASN A 76 -0.63 -21.46 -7.05
C ASN A 76 -0.78 -21.51 -8.58
N ILE A 77 -1.08 -20.39 -9.23
CA ILE A 77 -1.29 -20.32 -10.68
C ILE A 77 -0.06 -19.68 -11.33
N GLN A 78 0.47 -20.32 -12.36
CA GLN A 78 1.58 -19.78 -13.14
C GLN A 78 1.06 -18.71 -14.11
N PRO A 79 1.80 -17.60 -14.30
CA PRO A 79 1.45 -16.59 -15.29
C PRO A 79 1.66 -17.11 -16.72
N ASP A 80 1.01 -16.46 -17.68
CA ASP A 80 1.19 -16.70 -19.11
C ASP A 80 2.28 -15.80 -19.71
N GLU A 81 2.42 -15.82 -21.04
CA GLU A 81 3.40 -15.04 -21.79
C GLU A 81 3.19 -13.52 -21.72
N THR A 82 2.09 -13.03 -21.15
CA THR A 82 1.76 -11.61 -21.10
C THR A 82 2.23 -10.91 -19.82
N VAL A 83 2.83 -11.67 -18.90
CA VAL A 83 3.22 -11.19 -17.55
C VAL A 83 4.15 -9.98 -17.54
N ASP A 84 4.91 -9.76 -18.60
CA ASP A 84 5.86 -8.66 -18.76
C ASP A 84 5.45 -7.66 -19.85
N ILE A 85 4.23 -7.77 -20.40
CA ILE A 85 3.70 -6.83 -21.39
C ILE A 85 3.07 -5.63 -20.70
N TYR A 86 3.51 -4.43 -21.07
CA TYR A 86 2.93 -3.16 -20.62
C TYR A 86 2.17 -2.48 -21.75
N TYR A 87 0.85 -2.38 -21.62
CA TYR A 87 -0.01 -1.74 -22.63
C TYR A 87 -0.07 -0.23 -22.46
N ASN A 88 0.34 0.50 -23.49
CA ASN A 88 0.16 1.95 -23.56
C ASN A 88 -1.27 2.29 -24.01
N LEU A 89 -2.22 2.24 -23.08
CA LEU A 89 -3.64 2.52 -23.34
C LEU A 89 -4.04 3.99 -23.14
N SER A 90 -3.14 4.81 -22.58
CA SER A 90 -3.36 6.23 -22.33
C SER A 90 -2.18 7.02 -22.85
N THR A 91 -2.41 7.77 -23.92
CA THR A 91 -1.42 8.67 -24.49
C THR A 91 -1.89 10.11 -24.33
N ASN A 92 -0.97 11.02 -24.04
CA ASN A 92 -1.28 12.43 -23.77
C ASN A 92 -1.67 13.22 -25.05
N GLY A 93 -1.85 12.54 -26.20
CA GLY A 93 -2.27 13.13 -27.48
C GLY A 93 -1.30 14.13 -28.12
N ASN A 94 -0.24 14.50 -27.41
CA ASN A 94 0.76 15.51 -27.74
C ASN A 94 2.11 14.89 -28.14
N GLY A 95 2.15 13.57 -28.38
CA GLY A 95 3.33 12.83 -28.85
C GLY A 95 4.40 12.56 -27.80
N HIS A 96 4.19 12.97 -26.54
CA HIS A 96 5.06 12.60 -25.43
C HIS A 96 4.63 11.26 -24.84
N ASP A 97 5.51 10.27 -24.94
CA ASP A 97 5.31 8.94 -24.37
C ASP A 97 6.12 8.81 -23.07
N GLU A 98 5.42 8.64 -21.94
CA GLU A 98 6.06 8.56 -20.62
C GLU A 98 6.70 7.18 -20.44
N ARG A 99 8.02 7.15 -20.29
CA ARG A 99 8.81 5.92 -20.14
C ARG A 99 9.53 5.89 -18.79
N GLY A 100 9.61 4.70 -18.18
CA GLY A 100 10.21 4.48 -16.88
C GLY A 100 10.44 3.00 -16.58
N PRO A 101 11.04 2.66 -15.42
CA PRO A 101 11.34 1.28 -15.04
C PRO A 101 10.10 0.38 -14.89
N TRP A 102 8.91 0.96 -14.81
CA TRP A 102 7.62 0.27 -14.74
C TRP A 102 7.00 -0.02 -16.11
N ASN A 103 7.58 0.43 -17.23
CA ASN A 103 7.12 0.13 -18.59
C ASN A 103 8.30 -0.02 -19.58
N PRO A 104 9.22 -0.99 -19.32
CA PRO A 104 10.40 -1.25 -20.14
C PRO A 104 10.08 -1.52 -21.61
#